data_AF-A0A522MVF6-F1
#
_entry.id   AF-A0A522MVF6-F1
#
_cell.length_a   1.000
_cell.length_b   1.000
_cell.length_c   1.000
_cell.angle_alpha   90.00
_cell.angle_beta   90.00
_cell.angle_gamma   90.00
#
_symmetry.space_group_name_H-M   'P 1'
#
loop_
_entity.id
_entity.type
_entity.pdbx_description
1 polymer ?
#
loop_
_entity_poly.entity_id
_entity_poly.type
_entity_poly.pdbx_seq_one_letter_code
_entity_poly.pdbx_strand_id
1 'polypeptide(L)'
;MAEEHPGHPGRNEPCHCGSGKKYKHCCLAKDEESERASRAELASAAPQPPPAEEESSPSPRSTPPPRAASQPWKRAATSARGPRRVNTPRKAG
;
A
#
# COMPACT_ATOMS: atom_id res chain seq x y z
N MET A 1 15.70 -7.98 -31.23
CA MET A 1 15.63 -6.51 -31.04
C MET A 1 14.17 -6.11 -30.89
N ALA A 2 13.46 -6.72 -29.95
CA ALA A 2 12.03 -6.49 -29.75
C ALA A 2 11.72 -6.84 -28.30
N GLU A 3 11.66 -5.83 -27.46
CA GLU A 3 10.92 -5.91 -26.20
C GLU A 3 9.95 -4.74 -26.23
N GLU A 4 8.90 -4.92 -27.04
CA GLU A 4 7.67 -4.19 -26.83
C GLU A 4 7.13 -4.66 -25.47
N HIS A 5 7.13 -3.75 -24.49
CA HIS A 5 6.38 -3.91 -23.25
C HIS A 5 5.00 -3.24 -23.44
N PRO A 6 4.00 -3.91 -24.01
CA PRO A 6 2.65 -3.38 -24.09
C PRO A 6 2.02 -3.44 -22.70
N GLY A 7 2.17 -2.36 -21.95
CA GLY A 7 1.44 -2.18 -20.70
C GLY A 7 2.30 -1.60 -19.61
N HIS A 8 2.32 -0.27 -19.55
CA HIS A 8 2.67 0.55 -18.40
C HIS A 8 4.14 0.43 -17.92
N PRO A 9 4.94 1.51 -17.98
CA PRO A 9 6.28 1.51 -17.43
C PRO A 9 6.24 1.17 -15.93
N GLY A 10 7.17 0.32 -15.48
CA GLY A 10 7.32 0.02 -14.06
C GLY A 10 7.48 1.29 -13.22
N ARG A 11 7.13 1.28 -11.92
CA ARG A 11 7.15 2.49 -11.06
C ARG A 11 8.42 3.34 -11.13
N ASN A 12 9.59 2.71 -11.34
CA ASN A 12 10.87 3.40 -11.40
C ASN A 12 11.35 3.73 -12.82
N GLU A 13 10.69 3.22 -13.85
CA GLU A 13 11.00 3.42 -15.27
C GLU A 13 10.64 4.84 -15.71
N PRO A 14 11.24 5.36 -16.81
CA PRO A 14 10.83 6.63 -17.39
C PRO A 14 9.33 6.62 -17.75
N CYS A 15 8.64 7.71 -17.45
CA CYS A 15 7.21 7.81 -17.69
C CYS A 15 6.92 7.87 -19.20
N HIS A 16 5.94 7.06 -19.63
CA HIS A 16 5.50 6.95 -21.03
C HIS A 16 4.87 8.24 -21.59
N CYS A 17 4.52 9.20 -20.74
CA CYS A 17 4.00 10.50 -21.16
C CYS A 17 5.06 11.44 -21.77
N GLY A 18 6.33 11.04 -21.82
CA GLY A 18 7.42 11.85 -22.37
C GLY A 18 8.00 12.90 -21.41
N SER A 19 7.57 12.93 -20.13
CA SER A 19 8.09 13.88 -19.13
C SER A 19 9.55 13.66 -18.73
N GLY A 20 10.16 12.51 -19.07
CA GLY A 20 11.51 12.14 -18.62
C GLY A 20 11.65 11.85 -17.12
N LYS A 21 10.58 12.03 -16.33
CA LYS A 21 10.50 11.70 -14.90
C LYS A 21 10.15 10.23 -14.71
N LYS A 22 10.51 9.64 -13.56
CA LYS A 22 10.11 8.27 -13.19
C LYS A 22 8.59 8.16 -13.11
N TYR A 23 7.98 7.07 -13.57
CA TYR A 23 6.52 6.88 -13.60
C TYR A 23 5.86 7.18 -12.24
N LYS A 24 6.48 6.75 -11.13
CA LYS A 24 5.97 7.02 -9.77
C LYS A 24 5.88 8.49 -9.36
N HIS A 25 6.58 9.39 -10.03
CA HIS A 25 6.55 10.84 -9.76
C HIS A 25 5.82 11.62 -10.85
N CYS A 26 5.14 10.93 -11.77
CA CYS A 26 4.48 11.57 -12.90
C CYS A 26 3.04 11.05 -13.03
N CYS A 27 2.78 10.05 -13.89
CA CYS A 27 1.42 9.59 -14.12
C CYS A 27 0.85 8.72 -13.00
N LEU A 28 1.69 8.06 -12.20
CA LEU A 28 1.22 7.15 -11.16
C LEU A 28 0.22 7.79 -10.18
N ALA A 29 0.48 9.00 -9.68
CA ALA A 29 -0.44 9.67 -8.75
C ALA A 29 -1.80 9.96 -9.40
N LYS A 30 -1.80 10.16 -10.73
CA LYS A 30 -3.00 10.44 -11.52
C LYS A 30 -3.78 9.15 -11.81
N ASP A 31 -3.08 8.06 -12.06
CA ASP A 31 -3.66 6.71 -12.15
C ASP A 31 -4.29 6.29 -10.81
N GLU A 32 -3.60 6.52 -9.67
CA GLU A 32 -4.12 6.19 -8.33
C GLU A 32 -5.40 6.98 -7.99
N GLU A 33 -5.48 8.25 -8.39
CA GLU A 33 -6.70 9.07 -8.23
C GLU A 33 -7.83 8.57 -9.15
N SER A 34 -7.50 8.24 -10.40
CA SER A 34 -8.47 7.70 -11.37
C SER A 34 -9.04 6.35 -10.93
N GLU A 35 -8.20 5.45 -10.43
CA GLU A 35 -8.60 4.14 -9.89
C GLU A 35 -9.52 4.30 -8.67
N ARG A 36 -9.21 5.27 -7.79
CA ARG A 36 -10.04 5.59 -6.62
C ARG A 36 -11.40 6.15 -7.02
N ALA A 37 -11.43 7.07 -8.00
CA ALA A 37 -12.66 7.60 -8.54
C ALA A 37 -13.50 6.51 -9.22
N SER A 38 -12.86 5.66 -10.04
CA SER A 38 -13.50 4.53 -10.71
C SER A 38 -14.10 3.54 -9.71
N ARG A 39 -13.37 3.24 -8.62
CA ARG A 39 -13.85 2.39 -7.53
C ARG A 39 -15.05 3.01 -6.82
N ALA A 40 -15.04 4.32 -6.58
CA ALA A 40 -16.14 5.03 -5.93
C ALA A 40 -17.42 5.02 -6.80
N GLU A 41 -17.28 5.21 -8.11
CA GLU A 41 -18.40 5.12 -9.05
C GLU A 41 -18.99 3.70 -9.11
N LEU A 42 -18.13 2.67 -9.21
CA LEU A 42 -18.56 1.27 -9.16
C LEU A 42 -19.23 0.91 -7.82
N ALA A 43 -18.75 1.48 -6.72
CA ALA A 43 -19.35 1.29 -5.39
C ALA A 43 -20.69 2.04 -5.24
N SER A 44 -20.87 3.17 -5.92
CA SER A 44 -22.13 3.92 -5.92
C SER A 44 -23.18 3.33 -6.87
N ALA A 45 -22.77 2.54 -7.87
CA ALA A 45 -23.65 1.88 -8.83
C ALA A 45 -24.15 0.49 -8.38
N ALA A 46 -23.63 -0.06 -7.27
CA ALA A 46 -24.19 -1.26 -6.65
C ALA A 46 -25.50 -0.89 -5.93
N PRO A 47 -26.64 -1.53 -6.25
CA PRO A 47 -27.85 -1.32 -5.49
C PRO A 47 -27.54 -1.69 -4.03
N GLN A 48 -27.84 -0.75 -3.13
CA GLN A 48 -27.80 -0.93 -1.69
C GLN A 48 -28.41 -2.32 -1.37
N PRO A 49 -27.75 -3.23 -0.65
CA PRO A 49 -28.50 -4.31 -0.02
C PRO A 49 -29.60 -3.65 0.81
N PRO A 50 -30.88 -4.07 0.67
CA PRO A 50 -32.01 -3.32 1.22
C PRO A 50 -31.82 -3.09 2.73
N PRO A 51 -32.06 -1.86 3.22
CA PRO A 51 -32.03 -1.60 4.64
C PRO A 51 -33.29 -2.19 5.29
N ALA A 52 -33.09 -2.94 6.37
CA ALA A 52 -34.10 -3.48 7.29
C ALA A 52 -34.75 -4.81 6.89
N GLU A 53 -34.15 -5.90 7.37
CA GLU A 53 -34.90 -6.81 8.22
C GLU A 53 -34.07 -7.14 9.46
N GLU A 54 -34.80 -7.14 10.56
CA GLU A 54 -34.42 -7.02 11.95
C GLU A 54 -33.91 -8.36 12.50
N GLU A 55 -33.04 -8.28 13.51
CA GLU A 55 -32.91 -9.28 14.57
C GLU A 55 -32.45 -10.70 14.19
N SER A 56 -31.13 -10.86 14.05
CA SER A 56 -30.46 -11.94 14.79
C SER A 56 -29.02 -11.54 15.06
N SER A 57 -28.85 -10.79 16.14
CA SER A 57 -27.62 -10.85 16.92
C SER A 57 -27.37 -12.32 17.29
N PRO A 58 -26.19 -12.86 16.94
CA PRO A 58 -25.42 -13.34 18.06
C PRO A 58 -24.05 -12.66 18.07
N SER A 59 -23.94 -11.73 19.02
CA SER A 59 -22.74 -11.54 19.84
C SER A 59 -21.54 -10.89 19.13
N PRO A 60 -20.77 -10.00 19.80
CA PRO A 60 -19.49 -9.58 19.24
C PRO A 60 -18.63 -10.83 19.13
N ARG A 61 -18.54 -11.42 17.93
CA ARG A 61 -17.54 -12.44 17.65
C ARG A 61 -16.21 -11.80 18.00
N SER A 62 -15.65 -12.29 19.10
CA SER A 62 -14.33 -11.91 19.57
C SER A 62 -13.44 -11.73 18.37
N THR A 63 -12.86 -10.54 18.23
CA THR A 63 -11.61 -10.43 17.48
C THR A 63 -10.75 -11.59 17.99
N PRO A 64 -10.38 -12.59 17.16
CA PRO A 64 -9.40 -13.54 17.62
C PRO A 64 -8.20 -12.69 18.03
N PRO A 65 -7.64 -12.86 19.25
CA PRO A 65 -6.42 -12.15 19.60
C PRO A 65 -5.44 -12.40 18.45
N PRO A 66 -4.65 -11.40 18.03
CA PRO A 66 -3.71 -11.60 16.93
C PRO A 66 -2.99 -12.90 17.25
N ARG A 67 -3.16 -13.93 16.40
CA ARG A 67 -2.45 -15.20 16.60
C ARG A 67 -1.03 -14.76 16.85
N ALA A 68 -0.50 -15.08 18.02
CA ALA A 68 0.86 -14.78 18.40
C ALA A 68 1.72 -15.53 17.40
N ALA A 69 1.92 -14.89 16.26
CA ALA A 69 2.62 -15.46 15.15
C ALA A 69 4.02 -15.49 15.69
N SER A 70 4.46 -16.69 16.06
CA SER A 70 5.83 -17.06 16.38
C SER A 70 6.66 -16.88 15.12
N GLN A 71 6.66 -15.65 14.61
CA GLN A 71 7.42 -15.13 13.53
C GLN A 71 8.78 -14.83 14.18
N PRO A 72 9.83 -15.62 13.91
CA PRO A 72 11.11 -15.49 14.59
C PRO A 72 11.73 -14.10 14.39
N TRP A 73 11.40 -13.43 13.29
CA TRP A 73 11.83 -12.06 12.98
C TRP A 73 11.22 -10.99 13.90
N LYS A 74 10.11 -11.28 14.58
CA LYS A 74 9.48 -10.35 15.54
C LYS A 74 10.06 -10.47 16.96
N ARG A 75 10.70 -11.61 17.30
CA ARG A 75 11.29 -11.87 18.63
C ARG A 75 12.51 -10.98 18.94
N ALA A 76 13.09 -10.32 17.94
CA ALA A 76 14.24 -9.42 18.12
C ALA A 76 13.87 -8.03 18.68
N ALA A 77 12.58 -7.68 18.78
CA ALA A 77 12.13 -6.34 19.16
C ALA A 77 12.08 -6.07 20.68
N THR A 78 12.57 -6.98 21.53
CA THR A 78 12.70 -6.76 22.99
C THR A 78 14.16 -6.64 23.46
N SER A 79 15.09 -6.25 22.59
CA SER A 79 16.37 -5.71 23.06
C SER A 79 16.22 -4.20 23.27
N ALA A 80 15.96 -3.80 24.52
CA ALA A 80 15.85 -2.39 24.93
C ALA A 80 17.17 -1.60 24.81
N ARG A 81 18.19 -2.14 24.13
CA ARG A 81 19.43 -1.43 23.80
C ARG A 81 19.80 -1.75 22.34
N GLY A 82 19.17 -1.04 21.43
CA GLY A 82 19.67 -0.93 20.06
C GLY A 82 21.07 -0.26 20.05
N PRO A 83 21.92 -0.53 19.07
CA PRO A 83 23.25 0.09 19.00
C PRO A 83 23.10 1.61 18.85
N ARG A 84 23.78 2.36 19.72
CA ARG A 84 23.86 3.82 19.64
C ARG A 84 24.47 4.18 18.29
N ARG A 85 23.71 4.85 17.42
CA ARG A 85 24.24 5.46 16.20
C ARG A 85 25.21 6.56 16.62
N VAL A 86 26.51 6.31 16.45
CA VAL A 86 27.51 7.38 16.53
C VAL A 86 27.47 8.17 15.23
N ASN A 87 27.28 9.49 15.32
CA ASN A 87 27.37 10.36 14.15
C ASN A 87 28.85 10.74 13.97
N THR A 88 29.53 10.07 13.05
CA THR A 88 30.88 10.46 12.64
C THR A 88 30.78 11.59 11.62
N PRO A 89 31.41 12.76 11.86
CA PRO A 89 31.38 13.86 10.90
C PRO A 89 32.01 13.42 9.58
N ARG A 90 31.34 13.71 8.46
CA ARG A 90 31.91 13.47 7.14
C ARG A 90 33.12 14.40 6.97
N LYS A 91 34.25 13.81 6.59
CA LYS A 91 35.51 14.49 6.30
C LYS A 91 35.25 15.58 5.26
N ALA A 92 35.52 16.84 5.61
CA ALA A 92 35.53 17.93 4.64
C ALA A 92 36.76 17.77 3.75
N GLY A 93 36.54 17.60 2.46
CA GLY A 93 37.54 17.57 1.40
C GLY A 93 36.94 18.20 0.16
#